data_AF-A0A923ITZ0-F1
#
_entry.id   AF-A0A923ITZ0-F1
#
_cell.length_a   1.000
_cell.length_b   1.000
_cell.length_c   1.000
_cell.angle_alpha   90.00
_cell.angle_beta   90.00
_cell.angle_gamma   90.00
#
_symmetry.space_group_name_H-M   'P 1'
#
loop_
_entity.id
_entity.type
_entity.pdbx_description
1 polymer ?
#
loop_
_entity_poly.entity_id
_entity_poly.type
_entity_poly.pdbx_seq_one_letter_code
_entity_poly.pdbx_strand_id
1 'polypeptide(L)'
;MDYSDKIKALQEKAGIEADGIASSKTWLNIYYLLFNSLPYNINVNAIIKAIQQKIEVRADGYPWAKTWDALYQLLVGNEPTTIDKIDEYNETVLSSMTKEVVPFAKELINLAAAEGICIKLMHNSPDKLKAKKGNETFGLTFGIGVYESTEAGELIYKDQSPLYTDVAKLGESIGLTWAGDFKTFTSQPHFQLRPAWAVTMKESDMVKELHRRKQENINFLVFL
;
A
#
# COMPACT_ATOMS: atom_id res chain seq x y z
N MET A 1 -5.52 -5.81 15.95
CA MET A 1 -6.76 -5.00 15.99
C MET A 1 -7.23 -4.83 14.57
N ASP A 2 -8.46 -5.22 14.27
CA ASP A 2 -8.98 -5.18 12.90
C ASP A 2 -9.40 -3.74 12.48
N TYR A 3 -9.82 -3.56 11.23
CA TYR A 3 -10.25 -2.26 10.72
C TYR A 3 -11.47 -1.69 11.46
N SER A 4 -12.46 -2.53 11.75
CA SER A 4 -13.69 -2.11 12.43
C SER A 4 -13.38 -1.62 13.83
N ASP A 5 -12.49 -2.32 14.54
CA ASP A 5 -12.04 -1.93 15.87
C ASP A 5 -11.32 -0.57 15.86
N LYS A 6 -10.44 -0.33 14.87
CA LYS A 6 -9.73 0.96 14.73
C LYS A 6 -10.70 2.11 14.46
N ILE A 7 -11.70 1.87 13.60
CA ILE A 7 -12.74 2.86 13.31
C ILE A 7 -13.55 3.17 14.57
N LYS A 8 -13.97 2.14 15.34
CA LYS A 8 -14.69 2.34 16.61
C LYS A 8 -13.89 3.18 17.59
N ALA A 9 -12.61 2.87 17.80
CA ALA A 9 -11.76 3.62 18.71
C ALA A 9 -11.59 5.10 18.28
N LEU A 10 -11.47 5.36 16.97
CA LEU A 10 -11.44 6.71 16.42
C LEU A 10 -12.79 7.44 16.59
N GLN A 11 -13.91 6.75 16.44
CA GLN A 11 -15.25 7.27 16.67
C GLN A 11 -15.46 7.65 18.14
N GLU A 12 -15.03 6.79 19.08
CA GLU A 12 -15.05 7.07 20.52
C GLU A 12 -14.19 8.29 20.84
N LYS A 13 -12.97 8.37 20.28
CA LYS A 13 -12.08 9.53 20.43
C LYS A 13 -12.71 10.83 19.91
N ALA A 14 -13.48 10.73 18.83
CA ALA A 14 -14.23 11.82 18.23
C ALA A 14 -15.54 12.17 18.98
N GLY A 15 -15.93 11.39 20.00
CA GLY A 15 -17.18 11.61 20.75
C GLY A 15 -18.44 11.31 19.95
N ILE A 16 -18.37 10.38 18.98
CA ILE A 16 -19.51 9.93 18.19
C ILE A 16 -19.78 8.43 18.43
N GLU A 17 -20.94 7.95 17.98
CA GLU A 17 -21.31 6.54 18.07
C GLU A 17 -20.27 5.64 17.38
N ALA A 18 -19.83 4.59 18.09
CA ALA A 18 -18.78 3.67 17.68
C ALA A 18 -19.37 2.44 16.97
N ASP A 19 -19.88 2.64 15.76
CA ASP A 19 -20.49 1.59 14.93
C ASP A 19 -19.47 0.80 14.08
N GLY A 20 -18.22 1.28 13.98
CA GLY A 20 -17.17 0.70 13.14
C GLY A 20 -17.33 0.98 11.65
N ILE A 21 -18.24 1.88 11.27
CA ILE A 21 -18.54 2.25 9.89
C ILE A 21 -17.90 3.60 9.57
N ALA A 22 -17.07 3.64 8.52
CA ALA A 22 -16.38 4.84 8.04
C ALA A 22 -17.31 5.79 7.25
N SER A 23 -18.36 6.29 7.89
CA SER A 23 -19.33 7.21 7.31
C SER A 23 -18.75 8.62 7.08
N SER A 24 -19.47 9.47 6.35
CA SER A 24 -19.13 10.89 6.21
C SER A 24 -18.99 11.60 7.56
N LYS A 25 -19.79 11.19 8.56
CA LYS A 25 -19.72 11.70 9.93
C LYS A 25 -18.40 11.30 10.58
N THR A 26 -17.95 10.07 10.40
CA THR A 26 -16.65 9.58 10.89
C THR A 26 -15.50 10.44 10.34
N TRP A 27 -15.47 10.65 9.03
CA TRP A 27 -14.42 11.46 8.38
C TRP A 27 -14.43 12.93 8.80
N LEU A 28 -15.62 13.54 8.92
CA LEU A 28 -15.75 14.93 9.33
C LEU A 28 -15.20 15.16 10.74
N ASN A 29 -15.47 14.24 11.67
CA ASN A 29 -14.98 14.39 13.05
C ASN A 29 -13.49 14.09 13.18
N ILE A 30 -12.96 13.12 12.42
CA ILE A 30 -11.51 12.89 12.35
C ILE A 30 -10.80 14.14 11.79
N TYR A 31 -11.35 14.76 10.75
CA TYR A 31 -10.84 16.03 10.23
C TYR A 31 -10.82 17.10 11.32
N TYR A 32 -11.91 17.25 12.06
CA TYR A 32 -11.99 18.23 13.15
C TYR A 32 -10.93 17.97 14.22
N LEU A 33 -10.69 16.71 14.61
CA LEU A 33 -9.63 16.35 15.57
C LEU A 33 -8.23 16.76 15.08
N LEU A 34 -7.95 16.62 13.78
CA LEU A 34 -6.62 16.88 13.21
C LEU A 34 -6.35 18.36 12.87
N PHE A 35 -7.39 19.10 12.50
CA PHE A 35 -7.29 20.46 11.97
C PHE A 35 -7.92 21.53 12.86
N ASN A 36 -8.63 21.13 13.92
CA ASN A 36 -9.38 22.02 14.82
C ASN A 36 -10.29 23.02 14.08
N SER A 37 -10.85 22.59 12.95
CA SER A 37 -11.67 23.40 12.05
C SER A 37 -12.56 22.52 11.18
N LEU A 38 -13.57 23.12 10.54
CA LEU A 38 -14.41 22.43 9.57
C LEU A 38 -13.78 22.53 8.16
N PRO A 39 -13.86 21.47 7.35
CA PRO A 39 -13.36 21.50 5.98
C PRO A 39 -14.22 22.44 5.13
N TYR A 40 -13.57 23.23 4.26
CA TYR A 40 -14.26 24.09 3.29
C TYR A 40 -15.08 23.26 2.28
N ASN A 41 -14.56 22.09 1.88
CA ASN A 41 -15.23 21.16 0.98
C ASN A 41 -15.66 19.91 1.76
N ILE A 42 -16.97 19.69 1.87
CA ILE A 42 -17.55 18.56 2.61
C ILE A 42 -17.59 17.25 1.81
N ASN A 43 -17.06 17.23 0.58
CA ASN A 43 -16.90 16.01 -0.20
C ASN A 43 -15.97 15.04 0.55
N VAL A 44 -16.46 13.83 0.82
CA VAL A 44 -15.72 12.83 1.62
C VAL A 44 -14.34 12.52 1.04
N ASN A 45 -14.19 12.42 -0.28
CA ASN A 45 -12.89 12.17 -0.89
C ASN A 45 -11.91 13.33 -0.67
N ALA A 46 -12.40 14.58 -0.69
CA ALA A 46 -11.57 15.75 -0.40
C ALA A 46 -11.14 15.79 1.07
N ILE A 47 -12.05 15.44 1.98
CA ILE A 47 -11.76 15.31 3.43
C ILE A 47 -10.69 14.24 3.66
N ILE A 48 -10.88 13.04 3.08
CA ILE A 48 -9.91 11.94 3.22
C ILE A 48 -8.55 12.34 2.67
N LYS A 49 -8.48 12.98 1.49
CA LYS A 49 -7.20 13.47 0.93
C LYS A 49 -6.49 14.45 1.87
N ALA A 50 -7.23 15.42 2.42
CA ALA A 50 -6.64 16.39 3.35
C ALA A 50 -6.13 15.71 4.63
N ILE A 51 -6.90 14.77 5.18
CA ILE A 51 -6.47 13.94 6.33
C ILE A 51 -5.20 13.16 5.98
N GLN A 52 -5.18 12.48 4.83
CA GLN A 52 -4.03 11.70 4.38
C GLN A 52 -2.78 12.55 4.19
N GLN A 53 -2.92 13.77 3.64
CA GLN A 53 -1.81 14.75 3.56
C GLN A 53 -1.31 15.12 4.95
N LYS A 54 -2.22 15.36 5.89
CA LYS A 54 -1.89 15.78 7.26
C LYS A 54 -1.17 14.71 8.08
N ILE A 55 -1.47 13.44 7.83
CA ILE A 55 -0.82 12.29 8.49
C ILE A 55 0.29 11.66 7.63
N GLU A 56 0.70 12.35 6.56
CA GLU A 56 1.82 11.99 5.69
C GLU A 56 1.73 10.58 5.06
N VAL A 57 0.50 10.12 4.76
CA VAL A 57 0.25 8.90 3.98
C VAL A 57 -0.18 9.26 2.56
N ARG A 58 -0.32 8.24 1.69
CA ARG A 58 -0.81 8.41 0.32
C ARG A 58 -2.14 9.18 0.31
N ALA A 59 -2.15 10.39 -0.26
CA ALA A 59 -3.30 11.27 -0.32
C ALA A 59 -4.15 11.08 -1.59
N ASP A 60 -4.75 9.91 -1.74
CA ASP A 60 -5.54 9.55 -2.91
C ASP A 60 -7.06 9.61 -2.68
N GLY A 61 -7.50 9.86 -1.45
CA GLY A 61 -8.90 9.92 -1.06
C GLY A 61 -9.52 8.56 -0.79
N TYR A 62 -8.73 7.48 -0.88
CA TYR A 62 -9.16 6.14 -0.55
C TYR A 62 -8.53 5.69 0.78
N PRO A 63 -9.33 5.35 1.79
CA PRO A 63 -8.82 5.13 3.15
C PRO A 63 -8.28 3.71 3.36
N TRP A 64 -7.10 3.45 2.79
CA TRP A 64 -6.33 2.20 2.94
C TRP A 64 -6.01 1.85 4.41
N ALA A 65 -5.53 0.63 4.68
CA ALA A 65 -5.05 0.17 6.01
C ALA A 65 -4.23 1.22 6.73
N LYS A 66 -3.21 1.69 6.01
CA LYS A 66 -2.24 2.65 6.52
C LYS A 66 -2.88 3.95 6.96
N THR A 67 -3.96 4.39 6.30
CA THR A 67 -4.69 5.60 6.71
C THR A 67 -5.31 5.38 8.08
N TRP A 68 -5.95 4.23 8.31
CA TRP A 68 -6.54 3.90 9.61
C TRP A 68 -5.49 3.65 10.68
N ASP A 69 -4.39 2.99 10.33
CA ASP A 69 -3.28 2.72 11.25
C ASP A 69 -2.63 4.01 11.72
N ALA A 70 -2.30 4.90 10.78
CA ALA A 70 -1.71 6.20 11.10
C ALA A 70 -2.67 7.06 11.93
N LEU A 71 -3.97 7.08 11.60
CA LEU A 71 -4.98 7.78 12.40
C LEU A 71 -5.09 7.21 13.80
N TYR A 72 -5.17 5.88 13.92
CA TYR A 72 -5.26 5.20 15.20
C TYR A 72 -4.03 5.49 16.05
N GLN A 73 -2.82 5.34 15.50
CA GLN A 73 -1.58 5.63 16.21
C GLN A 73 -1.50 7.10 16.64
N LEU A 74 -1.91 8.04 15.78
CA LEU A 74 -1.81 9.48 16.07
C LEU A 74 -2.84 9.97 17.09
N LEU A 75 -4.06 9.43 17.04
CA LEU A 75 -5.19 9.96 17.82
C LEU A 75 -5.56 9.10 19.03
N VAL A 76 -5.19 7.81 19.01
CA VAL A 76 -5.57 6.80 20.02
C VAL A 76 -4.35 6.11 20.65
N GLY A 77 -3.38 5.68 19.84
CA GLY A 77 -2.21 4.92 20.27
C GLY A 77 -1.07 5.76 20.86
N ASN A 78 -0.11 5.08 21.49
CA ASN A 78 1.21 5.63 21.83
C ASN A 78 2.23 5.28 20.74
N GLU A 79 3.35 6.02 20.72
CA GLU A 79 4.31 6.23 19.61
C GLU A 79 4.63 5.04 18.66
N PRO A 80 4.87 5.34 17.36
CA PRO A 80 5.17 4.32 16.36
C PRO A 80 6.52 3.65 16.61
N THR A 81 6.54 2.32 16.54
CA THR A 81 7.78 1.54 16.39
C THR A 81 8.32 1.77 14.98
N THR A 82 9.18 2.77 14.81
CA THR A 82 10.03 2.87 13.61
C THR A 82 10.99 1.70 13.60
N ILE A 83 10.94 0.88 12.57
CA ILE A 83 11.96 -0.15 12.35
C ILE A 83 13.21 0.57 11.82
N ASP A 84 14.31 0.39 12.55
CA ASP A 84 15.62 0.90 12.20
C ASP A 84 16.10 0.26 10.89
N LYS A 85 16.28 1.13 9.88
CA LYS A 85 17.08 0.95 8.67
C LYS A 85 16.65 -0.20 7.74
N ILE A 86 16.10 0.18 6.59
CA ILE A 86 15.91 -0.73 5.45
C ILE A 86 17.27 -1.35 5.08
N ASP A 87 17.31 -2.68 4.91
CA ASP A 87 18.50 -3.44 4.48
C ASP A 87 19.10 -2.85 3.19
N GLU A 88 20.44 -2.76 3.12
CA GLU A 88 21.18 -2.10 2.03
C GLU A 88 20.88 -2.70 0.63
N TYR A 89 20.54 -3.99 0.56
CA TYR A 89 20.09 -4.63 -0.67
C TYR A 89 18.76 -4.05 -1.15
N ASN A 90 17.80 -3.86 -0.25
CA ASN A 90 16.50 -3.28 -0.59
C ASN A 90 16.67 -1.81 -1.04
N GLU A 91 17.51 -1.02 -0.38
CA GLU A 91 17.84 0.35 -0.83
C GLU A 91 18.44 0.37 -2.25
N THR A 92 19.31 -0.60 -2.56
CA THR A 92 19.86 -0.76 -3.91
C THR A 92 18.76 -1.02 -4.94
N VAL A 93 17.82 -1.92 -4.65
CA VAL A 93 16.70 -2.22 -5.58
C VAL A 93 15.77 -1.02 -5.72
N LEU A 94 15.42 -0.35 -4.62
CA LEU A 94 14.56 0.84 -4.61
C LEU A 94 15.11 1.97 -5.49
N SER A 95 16.43 2.16 -5.53
CA SER A 95 17.08 3.18 -6.37
C SER A 95 16.85 2.98 -7.87
N SER A 96 16.52 1.75 -8.30
CA SER A 96 16.22 1.40 -9.69
C SER A 96 14.73 1.44 -10.04
N MET A 97 13.86 1.64 -9.05
CA MET A 97 12.39 1.65 -9.22
C MET A 97 11.87 3.04 -9.59
N THR A 98 10.65 3.08 -10.14
CA THR A 98 9.95 4.34 -10.38
C THR A 98 9.58 5.01 -9.05
N LYS A 99 9.57 6.35 -9.05
CA LYS A 99 9.27 7.14 -7.84
C LYS A 99 7.87 6.85 -7.30
N GLU A 100 6.96 6.44 -8.17
CA GLU A 100 5.58 6.07 -7.88
C GLU A 100 5.47 4.82 -7.00
N VAL A 101 6.32 3.82 -7.21
CA VAL A 101 6.21 2.52 -6.52
C VAL A 101 7.08 2.44 -5.27
N VAL A 102 8.20 3.19 -5.23
CA VAL A 102 9.14 3.21 -4.10
C VAL A 102 8.45 3.36 -2.73
N PRO A 103 7.49 4.28 -2.52
CA PRO A 103 6.81 4.41 -1.23
C PRO A 103 6.06 3.15 -0.80
N PHE A 104 5.42 2.46 -1.75
CA PHE A 104 4.66 1.23 -1.46
C PHE A 104 5.57 0.04 -1.19
N ALA A 105 6.69 -0.05 -1.90
CA ALA A 105 7.68 -1.08 -1.65
C ALA A 105 8.31 -0.91 -0.25
N LYS A 106 8.65 0.33 0.14
CA LYS A 106 9.11 0.64 1.51
C LYS A 106 8.06 0.29 2.56
N GLU A 107 6.82 0.67 2.30
CA GLU A 107 5.72 0.39 3.22
C GLU A 107 5.48 -1.11 3.40
N LEU A 108 5.51 -1.89 2.31
CA LEU A 108 5.36 -3.33 2.38
C LEU A 108 6.48 -4.00 3.19
N ILE A 109 7.73 -3.52 3.05
CA ILE A 109 8.86 -4.00 3.86
C ILE A 109 8.58 -3.74 5.35
N ASN A 110 8.11 -2.54 5.69
CA ASN A 110 7.82 -2.19 7.08
C ASN A 110 6.67 -3.03 7.67
N LEU A 111 5.58 -3.20 6.92
CA LEU A 111 4.45 -4.02 7.34
C LEU A 111 4.85 -5.48 7.53
N ALA A 112 5.62 -6.04 6.60
CA ALA A 112 6.11 -7.41 6.71
C ALA A 112 7.01 -7.58 7.94
N ALA A 113 7.94 -6.65 8.15
CA ALA A 113 8.85 -6.70 9.29
C ALA A 113 8.13 -6.53 10.64
N ALA A 114 7.05 -5.74 10.71
CA ALA A 114 6.21 -5.61 11.90
C ALA A 114 5.51 -6.93 12.27
N GLU A 115 5.25 -7.80 11.29
CA GLU A 115 4.72 -9.16 11.48
C GLU A 115 5.83 -10.22 11.61
N GLY A 116 7.10 -9.80 11.73
CA GLY A 116 8.26 -10.70 11.81
C GLY A 116 8.61 -11.41 10.49
N ILE A 117 8.06 -10.96 9.37
CA ILE A 117 8.30 -11.53 8.04
C ILE A 117 9.44 -10.76 7.36
N CYS A 118 10.55 -11.44 7.06
CA CYS A 118 11.64 -10.85 6.31
C CYS A 118 11.37 -10.95 4.80
N ILE A 119 11.26 -9.81 4.13
CA ILE A 119 11.13 -9.74 2.67
C ILE A 119 12.29 -8.94 2.04
N LYS A 120 12.69 -9.35 0.83
CA LYS A 120 13.59 -8.56 -0.03
C LYS A 120 12.95 -8.28 -1.37
N LEU A 121 13.19 -7.09 -1.92
CA LEU A 121 12.74 -6.71 -3.25
C LEU A 121 13.55 -7.44 -4.30
N MET A 122 12.92 -7.89 -5.39
CA MET A 122 13.63 -8.58 -6.45
C MET A 122 14.03 -7.61 -7.57
N HIS A 123 15.30 -7.69 -7.99
CA HIS A 123 15.85 -6.90 -9.11
C HIS A 123 15.18 -7.19 -10.48
N ASN A 124 14.39 -8.27 -10.53
CA ASN A 124 13.67 -8.74 -11.70
C ASN A 124 12.20 -8.33 -11.55
N SER A 125 11.88 -7.06 -11.82
CA SER A 125 10.51 -6.73 -12.21
C SER A 125 10.14 -7.63 -13.42
N PRO A 126 8.90 -8.14 -13.53
CA PRO A 126 8.48 -9.01 -14.63
C PRO A 126 8.78 -8.49 -16.04
N ASP A 127 9.15 -7.22 -16.21
CA ASP A 127 9.73 -6.69 -17.45
C ASP A 127 10.98 -7.43 -17.95
N LYS A 128 11.83 -7.96 -17.06
CA LYS A 128 13.00 -8.75 -17.48
C LYS A 128 12.66 -10.22 -17.77
N LEU A 129 11.50 -10.69 -17.33
CA LEU A 129 10.97 -12.03 -17.60
C LEU A 129 10.05 -11.97 -18.82
N LYS A 130 10.59 -11.62 -19.99
CA LYS A 130 9.90 -11.66 -21.29
C LYS A 130 8.39 -11.43 -21.13
N ALA A 131 7.97 -10.19 -20.83
CA ALA A 131 6.59 -9.82 -21.00
C ALA A 131 6.16 -10.32 -22.39
N LYS A 132 5.32 -11.36 -22.44
CA LYS A 132 4.68 -11.79 -23.68
C LYS A 132 4.07 -10.51 -24.27
N LYS A 133 4.31 -10.24 -25.55
CA LYS A 133 3.72 -9.12 -26.32
C LYS A 133 2.31 -8.81 -25.79
N GLY A 134 2.16 -7.77 -24.97
CA GLY A 134 0.88 -7.41 -24.34
C GLY A 134 0.92 -7.00 -22.86
N ASN A 135 1.94 -7.37 -22.07
CA ASN A 135 1.99 -7.05 -20.63
C ASN A 135 3.04 -5.98 -20.30
N GLU A 136 2.75 -4.72 -20.67
CA GLU A 136 3.56 -3.58 -20.21
C GLU A 136 3.27 -3.30 -18.72
N THR A 137 4.31 -3.19 -17.88
CA THR A 137 4.15 -2.95 -16.43
C THR A 137 3.92 -1.48 -16.08
N PHE A 138 4.15 -0.57 -17.04
CA PHE A 138 4.13 0.89 -16.84
C PHE A 138 5.06 1.37 -15.71
N GLY A 139 6.04 0.55 -15.31
CA GLY A 139 6.89 0.80 -14.15
C GLY A 139 6.13 0.75 -12.81
N LEU A 140 4.94 0.15 -12.77
CA LEU A 140 4.08 0.03 -11.59
C LEU A 140 4.24 -1.31 -10.87
N THR A 141 5.19 -2.16 -11.29
CA THR A 141 5.33 -3.53 -10.81
C THR A 141 6.68 -3.78 -10.15
N PHE A 142 6.70 -4.58 -9.08
CA PHE A 142 7.93 -5.02 -8.41
C PHE A 142 7.78 -6.41 -7.81
N GLY A 143 8.87 -7.18 -7.84
CA GLY A 143 8.94 -8.53 -7.27
C GLY A 143 9.38 -8.52 -5.80
N ILE A 144 9.01 -9.56 -5.07
CA ILE A 144 9.42 -9.78 -3.69
C ILE A 144 9.82 -11.23 -3.44
N GLY A 145 10.79 -11.44 -2.56
CA GLY A 145 11.15 -12.75 -2.04
C GLY A 145 10.99 -12.79 -0.53
N VAL A 146 10.48 -13.91 -0.01
CA VAL A 146 10.42 -14.20 1.42
C VAL A 146 11.72 -14.89 1.86
N TYR A 147 12.23 -14.49 3.01
CA TYR A 147 13.45 -15.04 3.61
C TYR A 147 13.18 -15.49 5.05
N GLU A 148 13.77 -16.61 5.42
CA GLU A 148 13.76 -17.13 6.80
C GLU A 148 15.18 -17.10 7.36
N SER A 149 15.32 -16.73 8.64
CA SER A 149 16.61 -16.73 9.31
C SER A 149 16.97 -18.13 9.82
N THR A 150 18.21 -18.56 9.62
CA THR A 150 18.75 -19.77 10.24
C THR A 150 19.13 -19.52 11.70
N GLU A 151 19.41 -20.58 12.45
CA GLU A 151 19.97 -20.47 13.81
C GLU A 151 21.29 -19.67 13.86
N ALA A 152 22.03 -19.64 12.74
CA ALA A 152 23.26 -18.86 12.58
C ALA A 152 23.01 -17.39 12.15
N GLY A 153 21.75 -16.98 11.97
CA GLY A 153 21.37 -15.63 11.54
C GLY A 153 21.39 -15.39 10.03
N GLU A 154 21.63 -16.42 9.21
CA GLU A 154 21.67 -16.28 7.75
C GLU A 154 20.24 -16.24 7.17
N LEU A 155 20.00 -15.36 6.20
CA LEU A 155 18.71 -15.26 5.52
C LEU A 155 18.66 -16.19 4.30
N ILE A 156 17.77 -17.18 4.33
CA ILE A 156 17.56 -18.14 3.24
C ILE A 156 16.28 -17.79 2.49
N TYR A 157 16.39 -17.60 1.17
CA TYR A 157 15.24 -17.41 0.28
C TYR A 157 14.35 -18.64 0.26
N LYS A 158 13.03 -18.43 0.36
CA LYS A 158 12.00 -19.46 0.29
C LYS A 158 11.06 -19.14 -0.85
N ASP A 159 11.10 -19.94 -1.91
CA ASP A 159 10.22 -19.79 -3.08
C ASP A 159 8.80 -20.29 -2.83
N GLN A 160 8.60 -21.25 -1.93
CA GLN A 160 7.29 -21.85 -1.61
C GLN A 160 6.82 -21.57 -0.17
N SER A 161 7.26 -20.45 0.43
CA SER A 161 6.84 -20.11 1.80
C SER A 161 5.34 -19.80 1.87
N PRO A 162 4.59 -20.33 2.85
CA PRO A 162 3.19 -19.94 3.06
C PRO A 162 3.03 -18.44 3.37
N LEU A 163 4.10 -17.80 3.86
CA LEU A 163 4.12 -16.37 4.21
C LEU A 163 3.88 -15.44 3.02
N TYR A 164 4.05 -15.91 1.76
CA TYR A 164 3.64 -15.11 0.60
C TYR A 164 2.15 -14.75 0.64
N THR A 165 1.30 -15.59 1.24
CA THR A 165 -0.13 -15.31 1.39
C THR A 165 -0.37 -14.16 2.36
N ASP A 166 0.43 -14.07 3.43
CA ASP A 166 0.30 -13.01 4.42
C ASP A 166 0.88 -11.70 3.89
N VAL A 167 2.02 -11.77 3.20
CA VAL A 167 2.59 -10.60 2.50
C VAL A 167 1.64 -10.09 1.40
N ALA A 168 0.94 -10.98 0.68
CA ALA A 168 -0.09 -10.60 -0.29
C ALA A 168 -1.19 -9.74 0.35
N LYS A 169 -1.73 -10.17 1.50
CA LYS A 169 -2.74 -9.40 2.25
C LYS A 169 -2.20 -8.04 2.71
N LEU A 170 -0.96 -7.99 3.20
CA LEU A 170 -0.32 -6.74 3.61
C LEU A 170 -0.18 -5.77 2.44
N GLY A 171 0.24 -6.26 1.26
CA GLY A 171 0.32 -5.44 0.04
C GLY A 171 -1.05 -4.95 -0.43
N GLU A 172 -2.05 -5.82 -0.44
CA GLU A 172 -3.43 -5.45 -0.79
C GLU A 172 -4.01 -4.38 0.15
N SER A 173 -3.65 -4.44 1.43
CA SER A 173 -4.07 -3.46 2.43
C SER A 173 -3.59 -2.04 2.13
N ILE A 174 -2.50 -1.88 1.36
CA ILE A 174 -1.91 -0.60 0.96
C ILE A 174 -2.14 -0.26 -0.53
N GLY A 175 -3.03 -0.99 -1.22
CA GLY A 175 -3.44 -0.69 -2.59
C GLY A 175 -2.52 -1.29 -3.66
N LEU A 176 -1.72 -2.30 -3.31
CA LEU A 176 -1.06 -3.17 -4.28
C LEU A 176 -2.01 -4.29 -4.69
N THR A 177 -1.86 -4.81 -5.90
CA THR A 177 -2.52 -6.03 -6.36
C THR A 177 -1.50 -7.15 -6.38
N TRP A 178 -1.80 -8.23 -5.67
CA TRP A 178 -0.98 -9.44 -5.71
C TRP A 178 -1.15 -10.16 -7.05
N ALA A 179 -0.04 -10.37 -7.76
CA ALA A 179 -0.02 -11.07 -9.04
C ALA A 179 0.94 -12.29 -9.01
N GLY A 180 1.30 -12.74 -7.82
CA GLY A 180 2.16 -13.90 -7.58
C GLY A 180 1.41 -15.21 -7.33
N ASP A 181 0.25 -15.46 -7.94
CA ASP A 181 -0.48 -16.72 -7.73
C ASP A 181 0.35 -17.92 -8.22
N PHE A 182 0.70 -18.82 -7.29
CA PHE A 182 1.57 -19.97 -7.48
C PHE A 182 0.95 -21.11 -8.29
N LYS A 183 -0.30 -20.96 -8.77
CA LYS A 183 -0.98 -22.00 -9.56
C LYS A 183 -0.28 -22.35 -10.87
N THR A 184 0.67 -21.53 -11.32
CA THR A 184 1.55 -21.85 -12.44
C THR A 184 3.00 -21.57 -12.06
N PHE A 185 3.90 -22.53 -12.28
CA PHE A 185 5.35 -22.48 -12.01
C PHE A 185 6.12 -21.35 -12.76
N THR A 186 5.43 -20.37 -13.33
CA THR A 186 5.96 -19.41 -14.31
C THR A 186 5.87 -17.94 -13.92
N SER A 187 5.11 -17.56 -12.89
CA SER A 187 5.05 -16.18 -12.42
C SER A 187 5.85 -16.01 -11.14
N GLN A 188 6.90 -15.17 -11.18
CA GLN A 188 7.61 -14.77 -9.96
C GLN A 188 6.66 -14.01 -9.03
N PRO A 189 6.82 -14.10 -7.70
CA PRO A 189 5.97 -13.39 -6.75
C PRO A 189 6.15 -11.87 -6.90
N HIS A 190 5.09 -11.16 -7.26
CA HIS A 190 5.15 -9.72 -7.55
C HIS A 190 3.85 -8.99 -7.22
N PHE A 191 4.00 -7.69 -7.02
CA PHE A 191 2.92 -6.74 -6.83
C PHE A 191 2.85 -5.76 -7.97
N GLN A 192 1.63 -5.37 -8.31
CA GLN A 192 1.33 -4.26 -9.20
C GLN A 192 0.66 -3.14 -8.40
N LEU A 193 1.18 -1.93 -8.47
CA LEU A 193 0.53 -0.75 -7.92
C LEU A 193 -0.71 -0.44 -8.76
N ARG A 194 -1.90 -0.55 -8.14
CA ARG A 194 -3.15 -0.14 -8.77
C ARG A 194 -3.37 1.36 -8.51
N PRO A 195 -3.49 2.20 -9.56
CA PRO A 195 -3.86 3.59 -9.39
C PRO A 195 -5.22 3.72 -8.71
N ALA A 196 -5.39 4.73 -7.87
CA ALA A 196 -6.61 4.87 -7.06
C ALA A 196 -7.87 5.11 -7.92
N TRP A 197 -7.75 5.79 -9.06
CA TRP A 197 -8.83 5.94 -10.04
C TRP A 197 -9.26 4.61 -10.70
N ALA A 198 -8.40 3.58 -10.63
CA ALA A 198 -8.65 2.27 -11.22
C ALA A 198 -9.19 1.24 -10.23
N VAL A 199 -9.38 1.58 -8.95
CA VAL A 199 -9.70 0.60 -7.87
C VAL A 199 -10.90 -0.29 -8.24
N THR A 200 -11.95 0.28 -8.81
CA THR A 200 -13.17 -0.45 -9.21
C THR A 200 -13.18 -0.85 -10.69
N MET A 201 -12.12 -0.57 -11.45
CA MET A 201 -12.04 -0.87 -12.87
C MET A 201 -11.62 -2.33 -13.10
N LYS A 202 -12.10 -2.92 -14.19
CA LYS A 202 -11.56 -4.18 -14.69
C LYS A 202 -10.11 -3.96 -15.14
N GLU A 203 -9.28 -4.99 -14.98
CA GLU A 203 -7.86 -4.93 -15.35
C GLU A 203 -7.65 -4.48 -16.81
N SER A 204 -8.47 -5.02 -17.73
CA SER A 204 -8.42 -4.64 -19.15
C SER A 204 -8.70 -3.16 -19.41
N ASP A 205 -9.58 -2.55 -18.62
CA ASP A 205 -9.95 -1.14 -18.80
C ASP A 205 -8.93 -0.23 -18.14
N MET A 206 -8.36 -0.63 -17.01
CA MET A 206 -7.22 0.06 -16.39
C MET A 206 -6.01 0.07 -17.33
N VAL A 207 -5.66 -1.05 -17.96
CA VAL A 207 -4.53 -1.14 -18.90
C VAL A 207 -4.74 -0.24 -20.13
N LYS A 208 -5.97 -0.18 -20.68
CA LYS A 208 -6.30 0.75 -21.77
C LYS A 208 -6.10 2.21 -21.35
N GLU A 209 -6.56 2.57 -20.15
CA GLU A 209 -6.39 3.93 -19.63
C GLU A 209 -4.92 4.27 -19.36
N LEU A 210 -4.12 3.31 -18.87
CA LEU A 210 -2.66 3.49 -18.71
C LEU A 210 -1.97 3.73 -20.07
N HIS A 211 -2.36 2.99 -21.11
CA HIS A 211 -1.86 3.24 -22.47
C HIS A 211 -2.22 4.64 -22.99
N ARG A 212 -3.47 5.08 -22.78
CA ARG A 212 -3.91 6.43 -23.17
C ARG A 212 -3.10 7.50 -22.45
N ARG A 213 -2.95 7.38 -21.12
CA ARG A 213 -2.14 8.30 -20.31
C ARG A 213 -0.68 8.34 -20.74
N LYS A 214 -0.10 7.19 -21.10
CA LYS A 214 1.27 7.12 -21.63
C LYS A 214 1.39 7.88 -22.96
N GLN A 215 0.42 7.72 -23.86
CA GLN A 215 0.39 8.45 -25.15
C GLN A 215 0.24 9.96 -24.97
N GLU A 216 -0.52 10.38 -23.96
CA GLU A 216 -0.77 11.80 -23.65
C GLU A 216 0.24 12.39 -22.65
N ASN A 217 1.24 11.63 -22.21
CA ASN A 217 2.22 12.02 -21.20
C ASN A 217 1.58 12.52 -19.87
N ILE A 218 0.49 11.87 -19.46
CA ILE A 218 -0.22 12.11 -18.20
C ILE A 218 0.36 11.20 -17.11
N ASN A 219 0.56 11.73 -15.91
CA ASN A 219 0.99 10.93 -14.76
C ASN A 219 0.01 9.77 -14.48
N PHE A 220 0.51 8.56 -14.24
CA PHE A 220 -0.33 7.36 -14.07
C PHE A 220 -1.16 7.35 -12.78
N LEU A 221 -0.75 8.10 -11.75
CA LEU A 221 -1.41 8.11 -10.44
C LEU A 221 -2.38 9.28 -10.23
N VAL A 222 -2.36 10.31 -11.08
CA VAL A 222 -3.19 11.50 -10.89
C VAL A 222 -4.68 11.21 -11.15
N PHE A 223 -5.57 11.79 -10.36
CA PHE A 223 -6.99 11.82 -10.69
C PHE A 223 -7.22 12.90 -11.75
N LEU A 224 -7.92 12.55 -12.83
CA LEU A 224 -8.41 13.49 -13.83
C LEU A 224 -9.76 14.07 -13.38
#